data_AF-A0A811QUF9-F1
#
_entry.id   AF-A0A811QUF9-F1
#
_cell.length_a   1.000
_cell.length_b   1.000
_cell.length_c   1.000
_cell.angle_alpha   90.00
_cell.angle_beta   90.00
_cell.angle_gamma   90.00
#
_symmetry.space_group_name_H-M   'P 1'
#
loop_
_entity.id
_entity.type
_entity.pdbx_description
1 polymer ?
#
loop_
_entity_poly.entity_id
_entity_poly.type
_entity_poly.pdbx_seq_one_letter_code
_entity_poly.pdbx_strand_id
1 'polypeptide(L)'
;MDPACSSGALFGLIRARGFKMYLQYYINEKGDKVYTTKKESPLGVPTQSAHPARFSPDDKYSRQRYLLKKRFALLPTQKPALKY
;
A
#
# COMPACT_ATOMS: atom_id res chain seq x y z
N MET A 1 23.09 28.30 -45.58
CA MET A 1 24.17 28.38 -44.59
C MET A 1 23.55 28.09 -43.24
N ASP A 2 23.45 26.81 -42.90
CA ASP A 2 23.08 26.36 -41.56
C ASP A 2 24.25 26.66 -40.59
N PRO A 3 23.95 26.79 -39.29
CA PRO A 3 24.66 25.91 -38.36
C PRO A 3 23.71 25.19 -37.40
N ALA A 4 24.15 23.97 -37.08
CA ALA A 4 23.47 22.92 -36.37
C ALA A 4 23.28 23.16 -34.85
N CYS A 5 22.44 22.28 -34.29
CA CYS A 5 22.57 21.70 -32.95
C CYS A 5 22.02 22.51 -31.76
N SER A 6 20.79 22.17 -31.36
CA SER A 6 20.43 22.08 -29.94
C SER A 6 19.40 20.97 -29.81
N SER A 7 19.89 19.81 -29.39
CA SER A 7 19.14 18.62 -29.00
C SER A 7 18.03 18.97 -28.00
N GLY A 8 16.82 19.18 -28.50
CA GLY A 8 15.61 19.15 -27.70
C GLY A 8 15.41 17.74 -27.18
N ALA A 9 15.88 17.48 -25.96
CA ALA A 9 15.73 16.22 -25.27
C ALA A 9 14.26 15.81 -25.30
N LEU A 10 13.96 14.75 -26.05
CA LEU A 10 12.79 13.90 -25.84
C LEU A 10 12.95 13.29 -24.44
N PHE A 11 12.62 14.07 -23.40
CA PHE A 11 12.38 13.56 -22.06
C PHE A 11 11.14 12.68 -22.19
N GLY A 12 11.37 11.42 -22.52
CA GLY A 12 10.39 10.37 -22.45
C GLY A 12 9.81 10.40 -21.05
N LEU A 13 8.59 10.92 -20.92
CA LEU A 13 7.72 10.57 -19.81
C LEU A 13 7.53 9.05 -19.92
N ILE A 14 8.42 8.29 -19.28
CA ILE A 14 8.13 6.92 -18.89
C ILE A 14 6.99 7.06 -17.90
N ARG A 15 5.77 7.10 -18.44
CA ARG A 15 4.54 7.02 -17.68
C ARG A 15 4.60 5.65 -17.04
N ALA A 16 5.15 5.57 -15.82
CA ALA A 16 5.19 4.36 -15.04
C ALA A 16 3.75 3.86 -14.94
N ARG A 17 3.40 2.90 -15.80
CA ARG A 17 2.13 2.19 -15.69
C ARG A 17 2.25 1.43 -14.38
N GLY A 18 1.68 1.98 -13.32
CA GLY A 18 1.66 1.32 -12.02
C GLY A 18 1.12 -0.09 -12.21
N PHE A 19 1.90 -1.10 -11.78
CA PHE A 19 1.44 -2.47 -11.77
C PHE A 19 0.17 -2.54 -10.92
N LYS A 20 -0.94 -2.94 -11.53
CA LYS A 20 -2.23 -3.06 -10.85
C LYS A 20 -2.25 -4.37 -10.07
N MET A 21 -2.29 -4.27 -8.74
CA MET A 21 -2.33 -5.44 -7.88
C MET A 21 -3.75 -5.99 -7.79
N TYR A 22 -3.95 -7.24 -8.22
CA TYR A 22 -5.29 -7.85 -8.29
C TYR A 22 -5.64 -8.74 -7.10
N LEU A 23 -4.64 -9.26 -6.39
CA LEU A 23 -4.86 -10.24 -5.32
C LEU A 23 -5.60 -9.60 -4.14
N GLN A 24 -6.75 -10.17 -3.81
CA GLN A 24 -7.55 -9.82 -2.65
C GLN A 24 -7.57 -10.98 -1.65
N TYR A 25 -8.05 -10.71 -0.45
CA TYR A 25 -8.35 -11.72 0.55
C TYR A 25 -9.57 -11.35 1.40
N TYR A 26 -10.15 -12.35 2.04
CA TYR A 26 -11.09 -12.19 3.15
C TYR A 26 -10.69 -13.12 4.30
N ILE A 27 -11.26 -12.88 5.48
CA ILE A 27 -10.99 -13.66 6.70
C ILE A 27 -12.15 -14.65 6.88
N ASN A 28 -11.83 -15.93 6.96
CA ASN A 28 -12.80 -16.99 7.24
C ASN A 28 -13.22 -16.99 8.72
N GLU A 29 -14.27 -17.74 9.05
CA GLU A 29 -14.70 -18.00 10.44
C GLU A 29 -13.57 -18.60 11.32
N LYS A 30 -12.64 -19.34 10.70
CA LYS A 30 -11.45 -19.89 11.35
C LYS A 30 -10.34 -18.86 11.62
N GLY A 31 -10.47 -17.64 11.09
CA GLY A 31 -9.44 -16.60 11.16
C GLY A 31 -8.39 -16.64 10.03
N ASP A 32 -8.47 -17.62 9.13
CA ASP A 32 -7.53 -17.77 8.02
C ASP A 32 -7.80 -16.79 6.88
N LYS A 33 -6.73 -16.34 6.21
CA LYS A 33 -6.84 -15.50 4.99
C LYS A 33 -7.07 -16.38 3.77
N VAL A 34 -8.23 -16.24 3.12
CA VAL A 34 -8.51 -16.88 1.83
C VAL A 34 -8.31 -15.88 0.71
N TYR A 35 -7.42 -16.23 -0.22
CA TYR A 35 -7.08 -15.39 -1.36
C TYR A 35 -8.07 -15.56 -2.50
N THR A 36 -8.39 -14.46 -3.16
CA THR A 36 -9.33 -14.41 -4.28
C THR A 36 -9.00 -13.24 -5.21
N THR A 37 -9.42 -13.33 -6.46
CA THR A 37 -9.35 -12.22 -7.43
C THR A 37 -10.67 -11.43 -7.48
N LYS A 38 -11.75 -12.00 -6.92
CA LYS A 38 -13.07 -11.36 -6.84
C LYS A 38 -13.04 -10.20 -5.85
N LYS A 39 -13.93 -9.22 -6.05
CA LYS A 39 -14.08 -8.05 -5.16
C LYS A 39 -15.01 -8.30 -3.97
N GLU A 40 -15.76 -9.38 -4.02
CA GLU A 40 -16.75 -9.76 -3.02
C GLU A 40 -16.43 -11.17 -2.49
N SER A 41 -16.62 -11.34 -1.19
CA SER A 41 -16.56 -12.63 -0.51
C SER A 41 -17.84 -13.44 -0.81
N PRO A 42 -17.85 -14.76 -0.55
CA PRO A 42 -19.06 -15.57 -0.72
C PRO A 42 -20.24 -15.11 0.18
N LEU A 43 -19.95 -14.32 1.22
CA LEU A 43 -20.93 -13.72 2.13
C LEU A 43 -21.37 -12.30 1.69
N GLY A 44 -20.91 -11.83 0.52
CA GLY A 44 -21.21 -10.48 0.01
C GLY A 44 -20.41 -9.35 0.67
N VAL A 45 -19.41 -9.67 1.50
CA VAL A 45 -18.56 -8.64 2.15
C VAL A 45 -17.44 -8.23 1.18
N PRO A 46 -17.09 -6.94 1.09
CA PRO A 46 -15.99 -6.49 0.23
C PRO A 46 -14.66 -7.09 0.67
N THR A 47 -13.90 -7.62 -0.29
CA THR A 47 -12.56 -8.20 -0.07
C THR A 47 -11.50 -7.11 0.10
N GLN A 48 -10.44 -7.40 0.84
CA GLN A 48 -9.33 -6.48 1.10
C GLN A 48 -8.11 -6.81 0.24
N SER A 49 -7.27 -5.81 -0.06
CA SER A 49 -6.04 -6.05 -0.84
C SER A 49 -5.04 -6.88 -0.05
N ALA A 50 -4.51 -7.93 -0.66
CA ALA A 50 -3.49 -8.78 -0.02
C ALA A 50 -2.13 -8.08 0.14
N HIS A 51 -1.93 -6.94 -0.51
CA HIS A 51 -0.65 -6.25 -0.56
C HIS A 51 -0.57 -5.13 0.47
N PRO A 52 0.61 -4.94 1.11
CA PRO A 52 0.80 -3.86 2.04
C PRO A 52 0.78 -2.49 1.34
N ALA A 53 0.40 -1.46 2.08
CA ALA A 53 0.50 -0.07 1.59
C ALA A 53 1.96 0.28 1.27
N ARG A 54 2.18 1.01 0.17
CA ARG A 54 3.51 1.43 -0.26
C ARG A 54 4.18 2.27 0.84
N PHE A 55 5.40 1.92 1.20
CA PHE A 55 6.24 2.74 2.06
C PHE A 55 6.79 3.94 1.27
N SER A 56 6.75 5.12 1.89
CA SER A 56 7.32 6.35 1.36
C SER A 56 8.13 6.99 2.49
N PRO A 57 9.43 7.24 2.32
CA PRO A 57 10.24 7.93 3.33
C PRO A 57 9.72 9.34 3.63
N ASP A 58 9.15 9.98 2.62
CA ASP A 58 8.59 11.34 2.62
C ASP A 58 7.09 11.40 2.98
N ASP A 59 6.63 10.50 3.86
CA ASP A 59 5.21 10.44 4.25
C ASP A 59 4.76 11.66 5.07
N LYS A 60 4.10 12.60 4.39
CA LYS A 60 3.50 13.82 4.98
C LYS A 60 2.51 13.53 6.11
N TYR A 61 1.88 12.36 6.12
CA TYR A 61 0.85 12.00 7.11
C TYR A 61 1.35 11.07 8.23
N SER A 62 2.67 10.94 8.37
CA SER A 62 3.32 10.09 9.37
C SER A 62 2.92 10.45 10.82
N ARG A 63 2.88 11.76 11.14
CA ARG A 63 2.47 12.26 12.47
C ARG A 63 1.03 11.87 12.81
N GLN A 64 0.11 12.03 11.87
CA GLN A 64 -1.30 11.71 12.04
C GLN A 64 -1.49 10.21 12.25
N ARG A 65 -0.78 9.39 11.45
CA ARG A 65 -0.77 7.93 11.59
C ARG A 65 -0.28 7.49 12.98
N TYR A 66 0.78 8.12 13.49
CA TYR A 66 1.29 7.86 14.83
C TYR A 66 0.27 8.24 15.93
N LEU A 67 -0.31 9.43 15.85
CA LEU A 67 -1.28 9.90 16.85
C LEU A 67 -2.51 9.00 16.93
N LEU A 68 -3.04 8.53 15.79
CA LEU A 68 -4.15 7.57 15.76
C LEU A 68 -3.77 6.26 16.44
N LYS A 69 -2.61 5.69 16.11
CA LYS A 69 -2.14 4.45 16.76
C LYS A 69 -1.98 4.62 18.27
N LYS A 70 -1.49 5.78 18.72
CA LYS A 70 -1.33 6.09 20.15
C LYS A 70 -2.68 6.17 20.89
N ARG A 71 -3.70 6.81 20.27
CA ARG A 71 -5.05 6.96 20.85
C ARG A 71 -5.76 5.61 21.04
N PHE A 72 -5.60 4.69 20.09
CA PHE A 72 -6.21 3.36 20.13
C PHE A 72 -5.35 2.29 20.83
N ALA A 73 -4.30 2.70 21.55
CA ALA A 73 -3.37 1.79 22.24
C ALA A 73 -2.77 0.69 21.32
N LEU A 74 -2.59 0.99 20.03
CA LEU A 74 -2.10 0.04 19.02
C LEU A 74 -0.57 0.05 18.89
N LEU A 75 0.13 0.93 19.63
CA LEU A 75 1.56 1.08 19.50
C LEU A 75 2.29 -0.06 20.23
N PRO A 76 3.30 -0.71 19.61
CA PRO A 76 4.03 -1.80 20.26
C PRO A 76 4.67 -1.41 21.60
N THR A 77 5.08 -0.15 21.74
CA THR A 77 5.68 0.40 22.97
C THR A 77 4.71 0.53 24.13
N GLN A 78 3.40 0.48 23.88
CA GLN A 78 2.37 0.49 24.92
C GLN A 78 2.07 -0.91 25.46
N LYS A 79 2.51 -1.96 24.75
CA LYS A 79 2.35 -3.36 25.14
C LYS A 79 3.52 -3.78 26.04
N PRO A 80 3.34 -4.80 26.92
CA PRO A 80 4.44 -5.36 27.67
C PRO A 80 5.55 -5.84 26.74
N ALA A 81 6.78 -5.84 27.23
CA ALA A 81 7.94 -6.32 26.47
C ALA A 81 7.68 -7.75 25.95
N LEU A 82 8.01 -7.99 24.69
CA LEU A 82 7.93 -9.32 24.09
C LEU A 82 8.88 -10.24 24.86
N LYS A 83 8.33 -11.30 25.47
CA LYS A 83 9.13 -12.41 26.01
C LYS A 83 9.42 -13.37 24.86
N TYR A 84 10.70 -13.59 24.59
CA TYR A 84 11.22 -14.52 23.60
C TYR A 84 11.50 -15.88 24.24
#